data_AF-A0A9P1C0P6-F1
#
_entry.id   AF-A0A9P1C0P6-F1
#
_cell.length_a   1.000
_cell.length_b   1.000
_cell.length_c   1.000
_cell.angle_alpha   90.00
_cell.angle_beta   90.00
_cell.angle_gamma   90.00
#
_symmetry.space_group_name_H-M   'P 1'
#
loop_
_entity.id
_entity.type
_entity.pdbx_description
1 polymer ?
#
loop_
_entity_poly.entity_id
_entity_poly.type
_entity_poly.pdbx_seq_one_letter_code
_entity_poly.pdbx_strand_id
1 'polypeptide(L)'
;MASAAQVSKDNQAFEHLQWLCPKDQQVLYRAECNAALKEEKRLLTEMENAMLAHQRAMGHCQVVSETDRTWFTLDVQDSHAKHVQLLATMLQELQESAMPIPEGDLGDTIFGNIYSSYAQTAQVTARAAAGLSERTVPVQAMRSSARSALGLGGATGATGS
;
A
#
# COMPACT_ATOMS: atom_id res chain seq x y z
N MET A 1 -14.51 -13.12 10.42
CA MET A 1 -14.95 -11.86 11.06
C MET A 1 -13.74 -10.98 11.23
N ALA A 2 -13.62 -9.90 10.45
CA ALA A 2 -12.51 -8.95 10.61
C ALA A 2 -12.65 -8.24 11.96
N SER A 3 -11.54 -8.09 12.70
CA SER A 3 -11.53 -7.36 13.96
C SER A 3 -11.83 -5.88 13.72
N ALA A 4 -12.63 -5.23 14.58
CA ALA A 4 -12.94 -3.80 14.48
C ALA A 4 -11.68 -2.92 14.42
N ALA A 5 -10.57 -3.38 15.02
CA ALA A 5 -9.27 -2.70 14.96
C ALA A 5 -8.64 -2.73 13.55
N GLN A 6 -8.96 -3.74 12.73
CA GLN A 6 -8.48 -3.85 11.35
C GLN A 6 -9.16 -2.79 10.48
N VAL A 7 -10.49 -2.65 10.60
CA VAL A 7 -11.30 -1.71 9.83
C VAL A 7 -10.84 -0.26 10.05
N SER A 8 -10.44 0.09 11.28
CA SER A 8 -9.92 1.43 11.56
C SER A 8 -8.57 1.72 10.90
N LYS A 9 -7.69 0.72 10.75
CA LYS A 9 -6.39 0.89 10.08
C LYS A 9 -6.57 1.03 8.58
N ASP A 10 -7.49 0.23 8.02
CA ASP A 10 -7.80 0.28 6.60
C ASP A 10 -8.37 1.66 6.22
N ASN A 11 -9.23 2.24 7.05
CA ASN A 11 -9.74 3.60 6.81
C ASN A 11 -8.64 4.67 6.80
N GLN A 12 -7.61 4.55 7.65
CA GLN A 12 -6.48 5.49 7.64
C GLN A 12 -5.66 5.41 6.35
N ALA A 13 -5.58 4.22 5.74
CA ALA A 13 -4.85 4.03 4.49
C ALA A 13 -5.47 4.84 3.34
N PHE A 14 -6.78 5.11 3.36
CA PHE A 14 -7.49 5.82 2.30
C PHE A 14 -7.78 7.29 2.58
N GLU A 15 -7.34 7.83 3.73
CA GLU A 15 -7.52 9.26 4.06
C GLU A 15 -6.94 10.20 3.00
N HIS A 16 -5.87 9.80 2.32
CA HIS A 16 -5.24 10.60 1.28
C HIS A 16 -6.15 10.78 0.04
N LEU A 17 -7.10 9.87 -0.20
CA LEU A 17 -8.00 9.95 -1.36
C LEU A 17 -9.03 11.06 -1.24
N GLN A 18 -9.27 11.59 -0.04
CA GLN A 18 -10.22 12.70 0.18
C GLN A 18 -9.79 14.00 -0.53
N TRP A 19 -8.51 14.09 -0.94
CA TRP A 19 -7.96 15.23 -1.68
C TRP A 19 -8.22 15.16 -3.19
N LEU A 20 -8.78 14.05 -3.68
CA LEU A 20 -9.11 13.84 -5.09
C LEU A 20 -10.61 14.01 -5.34
N CYS A 21 -10.97 14.51 -6.51
CA CYS A 21 -12.39 14.51 -6.91
C CYS A 21 -12.84 13.09 -7.29
N PRO A 22 -14.16 12.78 -7.30
CA PRO A 22 -14.65 11.44 -7.60
C PRO A 22 -14.18 10.88 -8.95
N LYS A 23 -13.99 11.74 -9.95
CA LYS A 23 -13.48 11.34 -11.27
C LYS A 23 -12.02 10.88 -11.21
N ASP A 24 -11.18 11.59 -10.46
CA ASP A 24 -9.77 11.24 -10.30
C ASP A 24 -9.62 9.97 -9.43
N GLN A 25 -10.48 9.81 -8.41
CA GLN A 25 -10.56 8.58 -7.62
C GLN A 25 -10.90 7.36 -8.49
N GLN A 26 -11.79 7.52 -9.47
CA GLN A 26 -12.12 6.43 -10.40
C GLN A 26 -10.92 6.05 -11.28
N VAL A 27 -10.17 7.03 -11.80
CA VAL A 27 -8.95 6.80 -12.59
C VAL A 27 -7.92 6.06 -11.75
N LEU A 28 -7.68 6.52 -10.52
CA LEU A 28 -6.76 5.86 -9.60
C LEU A 28 -7.19 4.42 -9.31
N TYR A 29 -8.47 4.18 -9.02
CA TYR A 29 -8.98 2.83 -8.78
C TYR A 29 -8.73 1.89 -9.96
N ARG A 30 -9.02 2.34 -11.20
CA ARG A 30 -8.74 1.54 -12.40
C ARG A 30 -7.25 1.29 -12.58
N ALA A 31 -6.41 2.29 -12.31
CA ALA A 31 -4.96 2.15 -12.37
C ALA A 31 -4.44 1.08 -11.39
N GLU A 32 -4.92 1.11 -10.15
CA GLU A 32 -4.57 0.12 -9.11
C GLU A 32 -5.08 -1.28 -9.47
N CYS A 33 -6.32 -1.41 -9.97
CA CYS A 33 -6.83 -2.69 -10.50
C CYS A 33 -5.92 -3.24 -11.62
N ASN A 34 -5.52 -2.39 -12.56
CA ASN A 34 -4.63 -2.77 -13.65
C ASN A 34 -3.24 -3.17 -13.15
N ALA A 35 -2.71 -2.50 -12.12
CA ALA A 35 -1.45 -2.86 -11.49
C ALA A 35 -1.54 -4.23 -10.80
N ALA A 36 -2.61 -4.45 -10.02
CA ALA A 36 -2.86 -5.73 -9.37
C ALA A 36 -2.98 -6.88 -10.38
N LEU A 37 -3.63 -6.67 -11.52
CA LEU A 37 -3.75 -7.68 -12.58
C LEU A 37 -2.42 -7.99 -13.29
N LYS A 38 -1.58 -6.97 -13.50
CA LYS A 38 -0.24 -7.20 -14.04
C LYS A 38 0.59 -8.04 -13.07
N GLU A 39 0.46 -7.76 -11.78
CA GLU A 39 1.13 -8.50 -10.73
C GLU A 39 0.61 -9.94 -10.62
N GLU A 40 -0.70 -10.15 -10.68
CA GLU A 40 -1.31 -11.48 -10.73
C GLU A 40 -0.79 -12.29 -11.92
N LYS A 41 -0.77 -11.71 -13.13
CA LYS A 41 -0.21 -12.37 -14.31
C LYS A 41 1.26 -12.71 -14.14
N ARG A 42 2.06 -11.81 -13.55
CA ARG A 42 3.48 -12.05 -13.25
C ARG A 42 3.61 -13.25 -12.31
N LEU A 43 2.82 -13.30 -11.23
CA LEU A 43 2.83 -14.40 -10.26
C LEU A 43 2.41 -15.73 -10.90
N LEU A 44 1.40 -15.75 -11.77
CA LEU A 44 1.01 -16.96 -12.50
C LEU A 44 2.18 -17.50 -13.34
N THR A 45 2.85 -16.64 -14.10
CA THR A 45 4.04 -17.03 -14.87
C THR A 45 5.18 -17.51 -13.98
N GLU A 46 5.38 -16.91 -12.79
CA GLU A 46 6.39 -17.37 -11.83
C GLU A 46 6.08 -18.75 -11.25
N MET A 47 4.82 -19.04 -10.96
CA MET A 47 4.39 -20.36 -10.51
C MET A 47 4.62 -21.43 -11.58
N GLU A 48 4.28 -21.15 -12.84
CA GLU A 48 4.56 -22.04 -13.97
C GLU A 48 6.07 -22.30 -14.11
N ASN A 49 6.89 -21.25 -14.03
CA ASN A 49 8.35 -21.37 -14.08
C ASN A 49 8.91 -22.20 -12.91
N ALA A 50 8.37 -22.02 -11.70
CA ALA A 50 8.76 -22.80 -10.52
C ALA A 50 8.41 -24.28 -10.68
N MET A 51 7.23 -24.61 -11.24
CA MET A 51 6.85 -25.98 -11.57
C MET A 51 7.83 -26.61 -12.56
N LEU A 52 8.18 -25.91 -13.64
CA LEU A 52 9.16 -26.37 -14.62
C LEU A 52 10.54 -26.58 -13.99
N ALA A 53 10.96 -25.71 -13.08
CA ALA A 53 12.23 -25.84 -12.37
C ALA A 53 12.26 -27.10 -11.50
N HIS A 54 11.18 -27.40 -10.76
CA HIS A 54 11.07 -28.64 -9.99
C HIS A 54 11.06 -29.90 -10.88
N GLN A 55 10.38 -29.85 -12.02
CA GLN A 55 10.40 -30.95 -12.99
C GLN A 55 11.81 -31.20 -13.55
N ARG A 56 12.55 -30.14 -13.90
CA ARG A 56 13.95 -30.25 -14.32
C ARG A 56 14.84 -30.80 -13.22
N ALA A 57 14.64 -30.36 -11.97
CA ALA A 57 15.37 -30.87 -10.82
C ALA A 57 15.15 -32.38 -10.64
N MET A 58 13.91 -32.87 -10.76
CA MET A 58 13.62 -34.31 -10.73
C MET A 58 14.37 -35.06 -11.84
N GLY A 59 14.39 -34.52 -13.07
CA GLY A 59 15.14 -35.10 -14.19
C GLY A 59 16.64 -35.18 -13.92
N HIS A 60 17.24 -34.11 -13.38
CA HIS A 60 18.66 -34.11 -13.00
C HIS A 60 18.96 -35.13 -11.90
N CYS A 61 18.12 -35.22 -10.88
CA CYS A 61 18.32 -36.17 -9.81
C CYS A 61 18.17 -37.62 -10.29
N GLN A 62 17.26 -37.88 -11.22
CA GLN A 62 17.13 -39.18 -11.88
C GLN A 62 18.41 -39.55 -12.63
N VAL A 63 19.00 -38.64 -13.42
CA VAL A 63 20.28 -38.89 -14.13
C VAL A 63 21.42 -39.16 -13.14
N VAL A 64 21.52 -38.37 -12.05
CA VAL A 64 22.55 -38.57 -11.02
C VAL A 64 22.38 -39.92 -10.32
N SER A 65 21.14 -40.38 -10.11
CA SER A 65 20.85 -41.67 -9.47
C SER A 65 21.35 -42.89 -10.25
N GLU A 66 21.56 -42.75 -11.56
CA GLU A 66 22.16 -43.79 -12.39
C GLU A 66 23.64 -44.01 -12.02
N THR A 67 24.32 -42.96 -11.55
CA THR A 67 25.73 -43.00 -11.14
C THR A 67 25.88 -43.35 -9.66
N ASP A 68 25.01 -42.84 -8.79
CA ASP A 68 24.98 -43.15 -7.36
C ASP A 68 23.55 -43.40 -6.87
N ARG A 69 23.21 -44.68 -6.72
CA ARG A 69 21.89 -45.11 -6.24
C ARG A 69 21.58 -44.73 -4.79
N THR A 70 22.60 -44.42 -3.99
CA THR A 70 22.43 -44.08 -2.57
C THR A 70 22.10 -42.61 -2.34
N TRP A 71 22.43 -41.76 -3.32
CA TRP A 71 22.19 -40.31 -3.25
C TRP A 71 20.73 -39.94 -3.52
N PHE A 72 20.00 -40.75 -4.30
CA PHE A 72 18.63 -40.45 -4.69
C PHE A 72 17.64 -41.25 -3.87
N THR A 73 17.35 -40.75 -2.68
CA THR A 73 16.31 -41.31 -1.82
C THR A 73 14.93 -40.95 -2.36
N LEU A 74 13.98 -41.90 -2.26
CA LEU A 74 12.57 -41.72 -2.64
C LEU A 74 11.96 -40.42 -2.08
N ASP A 75 12.41 -40.00 -0.89
CA ASP A 75 11.96 -38.77 -0.22
C ASP A 75 12.19 -37.49 -1.03
N VAL A 76 13.28 -37.42 -1.82
CA VAL A 76 13.60 -36.22 -2.62
C VAL A 76 12.68 -36.13 -3.84
N GLN A 77 12.36 -37.27 -4.47
CA GLN A 77 11.39 -37.32 -5.56
C GLN A 77 10.00 -36.91 -5.07
N ASP A 78 9.56 -37.51 -3.96
CA ASP A 78 8.26 -37.24 -3.37
C ASP A 78 8.13 -35.77 -2.96
N SER A 79 9.20 -35.15 -2.46
CA SER A 79 9.20 -33.73 -2.11
C SER A 79 8.98 -32.84 -3.34
N HIS A 80 9.71 -33.08 -4.44
CA HIS A 80 9.54 -32.28 -5.67
C HIS A 80 8.17 -32.50 -6.31
N ALA A 81 7.70 -33.76 -6.36
CA ALA A 81 6.37 -34.08 -6.87
C ALA A 81 5.26 -33.39 -6.06
N LYS A 82 5.35 -33.39 -4.73
CA LYS A 82 4.42 -32.68 -3.85
C LYS A 82 4.42 -31.17 -4.10
N HIS A 83 5.59 -30.55 -4.27
CA HIS A 83 5.67 -29.11 -4.59
C HIS A 83 5.04 -28.79 -5.95
N VAL A 84 5.29 -29.60 -6.98
CA VAL A 84 4.66 -29.42 -8.30
C VAL A 84 3.13 -29.54 -8.19
N GLN A 85 2.64 -30.54 -7.45
CA GLN A 85 1.20 -30.72 -7.23
C GLN A 85 0.59 -29.54 -6.49
N LEU A 86 1.23 -29.06 -5.43
CA LEU A 86 0.76 -27.91 -4.65
C LEU A 86 0.66 -26.65 -5.52
N LEU A 87 1.71 -26.35 -6.29
CA LEU A 87 1.73 -25.21 -7.21
C LEU A 87 0.65 -25.33 -8.29
N ALA A 88 0.42 -26.53 -8.83
CA ALA A 88 -0.62 -26.76 -9.82
C ALA A 88 -2.02 -26.50 -9.25
N THR A 89 -2.30 -26.96 -8.02
CA THR A 89 -3.57 -26.70 -7.34
C THR A 89 -3.77 -25.20 -7.10
N MET A 90 -2.78 -24.51 -6.56
CA MET A 90 -2.86 -23.06 -6.33
C MET A 90 -3.07 -22.28 -7.63
N LEU A 91 -2.38 -22.67 -8.71
CA LEU A 91 -2.52 -22.02 -10.02
C LEU A 91 -3.93 -22.23 -10.59
N GLN A 92 -4.49 -23.44 -10.44
CA GLN A 92 -5.86 -23.72 -10.85
C GLN A 92 -6.87 -22.86 -10.06
N GLU A 93 -6.74 -22.80 -8.73
CA GLU A 93 -7.61 -21.98 -7.88
C GLU A 93 -7.56 -20.49 -8.25
N LEU A 94 -6.37 -19.96 -8.55
CA LEU A 94 -6.21 -18.57 -9.00
C LEU A 94 -6.86 -18.33 -10.37
N GLN A 95 -6.72 -19.25 -11.31
CA GLN A 95 -7.33 -19.15 -12.63
C GLN A 95 -8.87 -19.21 -12.59
N GLU A 96 -9.43 -20.01 -11.67
CA GLU A 96 -10.88 -20.11 -11.47
C GLU A 96 -11.46 -18.88 -10.76
N SER A 97 -10.66 -18.19 -9.94
CA SER A 97 -11.08 -17.01 -9.16
C SER A 97 -10.90 -15.66 -9.89
N ALA A 98 -10.74 -15.66 -11.22
CA ALA A 98 -10.52 -14.43 -12.00
C ALA A 98 -11.69 -13.43 -11.81
N MET A 99 -11.40 -12.29 -11.19
CA MET A 99 -12.41 -11.24 -10.96
C MET A 99 -12.69 -10.43 -12.22
N PRO A 100 -13.94 -9.95 -12.41
CA PRO A 100 -14.28 -9.08 -13.53
C PRO A 100 -13.49 -7.76 -13.43
N ILE A 101 -12.76 -7.44 -14.51
CA ILE A 101 -11.84 -6.31 -14.58
C ILE A 101 -12.60 -5.07 -15.05
N PRO A 102 -12.49 -3.91 -14.37
CA PRO A 102 -12.99 -2.67 -14.92
C PRO A 102 -12.18 -2.28 -16.16
N GLU A 103 -12.86 -1.97 -17.26
CA GLU A 103 -12.20 -1.47 -18.48
C GLU A 103 -11.43 -0.17 -18.17
N GLY A 104 -10.11 -0.22 -18.32
CA GLY A 104 -9.21 0.91 -18.10
C GLY A 104 -8.54 1.36 -19.40
N ASP A 105 -8.24 2.66 -19.47
CA ASP A 105 -7.44 3.24 -20.55
C ASP A 105 -5.93 3.14 -20.23
N LEU A 106 -5.08 3.13 -21.25
CA LEU A 106 -3.63 3.25 -21.08
C LEU A 106 -3.26 4.53 -20.33
N GLY A 107 -4.04 5.60 -20.51
CA GLY A 107 -3.92 6.85 -19.76
C GLY A 107 -4.08 6.68 -18.24
N ASP A 108 -4.91 5.73 -17.80
CA ASP A 108 -5.24 5.56 -16.38
C ASP A 108 -4.00 5.20 -15.55
N THR A 109 -3.05 4.45 -16.11
CA THR A 109 -1.80 4.11 -15.39
C THR A 109 -0.97 5.37 -15.09
N ILE A 110 -0.85 6.26 -16.06
CA ILE A 110 -0.05 7.50 -15.92
C ILE A 110 -0.75 8.45 -14.95
N PHE A 111 -2.05 8.69 -15.18
CA PHE A 111 -2.83 9.60 -14.34
C PHE A 111 -3.01 9.06 -12.93
N GLY A 112 -3.15 7.74 -12.75
CA GLY A 112 -3.19 7.09 -11.44
C GLY A 112 -1.94 7.40 -10.62
N ASN A 113 -0.75 7.27 -11.21
CA ASN A 113 0.51 7.60 -10.52
C ASN A 113 0.59 9.09 -10.13
N ILE A 114 0.16 9.99 -11.02
CA ILE A 114 0.13 11.43 -10.74
C ILE A 114 -0.84 11.75 -9.60
N TYR A 115 -2.06 11.21 -9.66
CA TYR A 115 -3.09 11.44 -8.66
C TYR A 115 -2.73 10.84 -7.30
N SER A 116 -2.12 9.65 -7.27
CA SER A 116 -1.59 9.05 -6.05
C SER A 116 -0.52 9.94 -5.41
N SER A 117 0.45 10.41 -6.20
CA SER A 117 1.51 11.31 -5.72
C SER A 117 0.97 12.64 -5.20
N TYR A 118 -0.01 13.21 -5.91
CA TYR A 118 -0.69 14.44 -5.49
C TYR A 118 -1.43 14.24 -4.16
N ALA A 119 -2.23 13.19 -4.06
CA ALA A 119 -3.02 12.87 -2.87
C ALA A 119 -2.13 12.68 -1.63
N GLN A 120 -1.00 11.98 -1.78
CA GLN A 120 -0.01 11.81 -0.71
C GLN A 120 0.63 13.14 -0.30
N THR A 121 1.03 13.96 -1.28
CA THR A 121 1.64 15.28 -1.00
C THR A 121 0.65 16.22 -0.31
N ALA A 122 -0.61 16.22 -0.74
CA ALA A 122 -1.69 16.98 -0.12
C ALA A 122 -1.92 16.54 1.33
N GLN A 123 -1.94 15.24 1.60
CA GLN A 123 -2.10 14.70 2.96
C GLN A 123 -0.94 15.12 3.89
N VAL A 124 0.30 15.01 3.42
CA VAL A 124 1.49 15.42 4.18
C VAL A 124 1.44 16.92 4.47
N THR A 125 1.10 17.73 3.47
CA THR A 125 1.00 19.20 3.62
C THR A 125 -0.10 19.60 4.59
N ALA A 126 -1.27 18.93 4.52
CA ALA A 126 -2.38 19.18 5.44
C ALA A 126 -2.01 18.82 6.89
N ARG A 127 -1.33 17.69 7.12
CA ARG A 127 -0.83 17.30 8.45
C ARG A 127 0.19 18.30 8.99
N ALA A 128 1.10 18.78 8.15
CA ALA A 128 2.07 19.81 8.54
C ALA A 128 1.39 21.15 8.90
N ALA A 129 0.40 21.59 8.10
CA ALA A 129 -0.36 22.81 8.37
C ALA A 129 -1.19 22.72 9.67
N ALA A 130 -1.78 21.55 9.94
CA ALA A 130 -2.50 21.30 11.19
C ALA A 130 -1.58 21.42 12.41
N GLY A 131 -0.38 20.82 12.37
CA GLY A 131 0.60 20.91 13.46
C GLY A 131 1.14 22.33 13.71
N LEU A 132 1.21 23.18 12.67
CA LEU A 132 1.57 24.60 12.84
C LEU A 132 0.47 25.41 13.54
N SER A 133 -0.80 25.09 13.29
CA SER A 133 -1.94 25.75 13.94
C SER A 133 -1.97 25.45 15.44
N GLU A 134 -1.70 24.21 15.85
CA GLU A 134 -1.61 23.85 17.26
C GLU A 134 -0.44 24.55 17.98
N ARG A 135 0.68 24.75 17.27
CA ARG A 135 1.89 25.35 17.84
C ARG A 135 1.87 26.87 17.93
N THR A 136 0.95 27.56 17.27
CA THR A 136 0.85 29.04 17.31
C THR A 136 0.06 29.58 18.51
N VAL A 137 -0.70 28.72 19.21
CA VAL A 137 -1.51 29.10 20.39
C VAL A 137 -0.70 29.65 21.60
N PRO A 138 0.56 29.23 21.91
CA PRO A 138 1.29 29.82 23.03
C PRO A 138 1.84 31.24 22.73
N VAL A 139 2.02 31.62 21.45
CA VAL A 139 2.64 32.92 21.11
C VAL A 139 1.63 34.06 21.26
N GLN A 140 0.34 33.81 21.05
CA GLN A 140 -0.71 34.79 21.30
C GLN A 140 -0.92 35.03 22.81
N ALA A 141 -0.83 33.97 23.62
CA ALA A 141 -0.84 34.08 25.09
C ALA A 141 0.42 34.78 25.65
N MET A 142 1.57 34.60 25.00
CA MET A 142 2.80 35.31 25.37
C MET A 142 2.75 36.80 24.99
N ARG A 143 2.10 37.15 23.86
CA ARG A 143 1.87 38.55 23.45
C ARG A 143 0.91 39.29 24.38
N SER A 144 -0.14 38.65 24.90
CA SER A 144 -1.04 39.28 25.89
C SER A 144 -0.38 39.44 27.27
N SER A 145 0.49 38.50 27.67
CA SER A 145 1.28 38.64 28.90
C SER A 145 2.34 39.74 28.81
N ALA A 146 3.03 39.89 27.68
CA ALA A 146 4.00 40.96 27.49
C ALA A 146 3.33 42.35 27.49
N ARG A 147 2.12 42.48 26.93
CA ARG A 147 1.37 43.76 26.93
C ARG A 147 0.84 44.14 28.32
N SER A 148 0.56 43.16 29.19
CA SER A 148 0.16 43.41 30.57
C SER A 148 1.34 43.73 31.49
N ALA A 149 2.53 43.18 31.21
CA ALA A 149 3.76 43.49 31.95
C ALA A 149 4.34 44.87 31.59
N LEU A 150 4.12 45.36 30.36
CA LEU A 150 4.54 46.68 29.90
C LEU A 150 3.52 47.78 30.24
N GLY A 151 2.88 47.66 31.41
CA GLY A 151 1.93 48.61 31.96
C GLY A 151 2.43 50.04 31.87
N LEU A 152 2.14 50.70 30.74
CA LEU A 152 1.88 52.12 30.68
C LEU A 152 0.61 52.29 31.51
N GLY A 153 0.81 52.53 32.80
CA GLY A 153 -0.22 53.01 33.71
C GLY A 153 -0.86 54.24 33.07
N GLY A 154 -2.06 54.05 32.54
CA GLY A 154 -2.94 55.12 32.14
C GLY A 154 -3.22 55.94 33.38
N ALA A 155 -2.57 57.10 33.46
CA ALA A 155 -2.82 58.11 34.44
C ALA A 155 -4.29 58.52 34.36
N THR A 156 -5.03 58.21 35.42
CA THR A 156 -6.36 58.72 35.70
C THR A 156 -6.26 60.22 36.02
N GLY A 157 -6.84 61.05 35.16
CA GLY A 157 -7.10 62.47 35.42
C GLY A 157 -7.79 63.06 34.19
N ALA A 158 -8.83 63.86 34.25
CA ALA A 158 -9.36 64.63 35.35
C ALA A 158 -10.86 64.90 35.12
N THR A 159 -11.63 64.85 36.20
CA THR A 159 -12.95 65.49 36.34
C THR A 159 -12.78 67.00 36.41
N GLY A 160 -13.45 67.74 35.55
CA GLY A 160 -13.48 69.20 35.56
C GLY A 160 -14.78 69.75 35.00
N SER A 161 -15.71 70.04 35.94
CA SER A 161 -16.87 70.95 35.98
C SER A 161 -17.72 71.19 34.74
#